data_AF-A0A495PKN3-F1
#
_entry.id   AF-A0A495PKN3-F1
#
_cell.length_a   1.000
_cell.length_b   1.000
_cell.length_c   1.000
_cell.angle_alpha   90.00
_cell.angle_beta   90.00
_cell.angle_gamma   90.00
#
_symmetry.space_group_name_H-M   'P 1'
#
loop_
_entity.id
_entity.type
_entity.pdbx_description
1 polymer ?
#
loop_
_entity_poly.entity_id
_entity_poly.type
_entity_poly.pdbx_seq_one_letter_code
_entity_poly.pdbx_strand_id
1 'polypeptide(L)'
;MNVRAIWSYYIDINIVNLVFSLFIMFLFNRYWGLFMFCTIGIFVGRFAFWHFKNNEYNLYFNLGFTKLKLLKIVWILNLIVAIPLLLIALAI
;
A
#
# COMPACT_ATOMS: atom_id res chain seq x y z
N MET A 1 -17.52 -5.28 -10.84
CA MET A 1 -16.75 -4.77 -9.68
C MET A 1 -16.11 -3.45 -10.09
N ASN A 2 -16.19 -2.39 -9.29
CA ASN A 2 -15.73 -1.06 -9.72
C ASN A 2 -14.19 -0.97 -9.64
N VAL A 3 -13.51 -1.49 -10.67
CA VAL A 3 -12.04 -1.64 -10.73
C VAL A 3 -11.34 -0.30 -10.55
N ARG A 4 -11.90 0.77 -11.12
CA ARG A 4 -11.37 2.13 -11.00
C ARG A 4 -11.29 2.60 -9.55
N ALA A 5 -12.28 2.26 -8.72
CA ALA A 5 -12.31 2.65 -7.32
C ALA A 5 -11.19 1.95 -6.53
N ILE A 6 -11.00 0.65 -6.77
CA ILE A 6 -9.92 -0.14 -6.16
C ILE A 6 -8.55 0.43 -6.56
N TRP A 7 -8.37 0.76 -7.84
CA TRP A 7 -7.10 1.30 -8.34
C TRP A 7 -6.78 2.68 -7.73
N SER A 8 -7.78 3.54 -7.60
CA SER A 8 -7.62 4.84 -6.93
C SER A 8 -7.16 4.67 -5.48
N TYR A 9 -7.83 3.78 -4.72
CA TYR A 9 -7.47 3.49 -3.34
C TYR A 9 -6.06 2.88 -3.23
N TYR A 10 -5.71 1.99 -4.16
CA TYR A 10 -4.39 1.38 -4.24
C TYR A 10 -3.29 2.42 -4.44
N ILE A 11 -3.47 3.35 -5.39
CA ILE A 11 -2.51 4.42 -5.66
C ILE A 11 -2.35 5.33 -4.44
N ASP A 12 -3.46 5.79 -3.86
CA ASP A 12 -3.42 6.74 -2.75
C ASP A 12 -2.66 6.19 -1.54
N ILE A 13 -2.90 4.92 -1.19
CA ILE A 13 -2.15 4.26 -0.11
C ILE A 13 -0.70 4.04 -0.50
N ASN A 14 -0.44 3.60 -1.74
CA ASN A 14 0.91 3.24 -2.12
C ASN A 14 1.85 4.40 -2.33
N ILE A 15 1.37 5.59 -2.70
CA ILE A 15 2.23 6.78 -2.77
C ILE A 15 2.87 7.04 -1.39
N VAL A 16 2.05 7.04 -0.33
CA VAL A 16 2.55 7.27 1.04
C VAL A 16 3.41 6.09 1.51
N ASN A 17 2.97 4.86 1.26
CA ASN A 17 3.72 3.65 1.59
C ASN A 17 5.12 3.66 0.92
N LEU A 18 5.20 4.02 -0.35
CA LEU A 18 6.44 4.04 -1.13
C LEU A 18 7.38 5.10 -0.60
N VAL A 19 6.91 6.33 -0.34
CA VAL A 19 7.72 7.39 0.28
C VAL A 19 8.28 6.94 1.63
N PHE A 20 7.44 6.36 2.49
CA PHE A 20 7.87 5.83 3.78
C PHE A 20 8.89 4.69 3.64
N SER A 21 8.65 3.77 2.71
CA SER A 21 9.53 2.62 2.48
C SER A 21 10.89 3.02 1.90
N LEU A 22 10.92 4.02 1.01
CA LEU A 22 12.16 4.61 0.51
C LEU A 22 12.94 5.33 1.61
N PHE A 23 12.24 6.03 2.50
CA PHE A 23 12.87 6.65 3.66
C PHE A 23 13.54 5.61 4.58
N ILE A 24 12.85 4.51 4.88
CA ILE A 24 13.42 3.40 5.66
C ILE A 24 14.56 2.70 4.92
N MET A 25 14.45 2.55 3.60
CA MET A 25 15.54 2.02 2.78
C MET A 25 16.82 2.83 2.93
N PHE A 26 16.71 4.15 2.91
CA PHE A 26 17.83 5.06 3.06
C PHE A 26 18.45 5.00 4.46
N LEU A 27 17.62 4.86 5.51
CA LEU A 27 18.11 4.81 6.89
C LEU A 27 18.76 3.49 7.29
N PHE A 28 18.29 2.37 6.74
CA PHE A 28 18.75 1.04 7.14
C PHE A 28 19.42 0.30 5.98
N ASN A 29 18.63 -0.31 5.10
CA ASN A 29 19.09 -0.93 3.86
C ASN A 29 17.90 -1.26 2.94
N ARG A 30 18.21 -1.73 1.73
CA ARG A 30 17.21 -2.18 0.73
C ARG A 30 16.23 -3.25 1.22
N TYR A 31 16.66 -4.20 2.05
CA TYR A 31 15.78 -5.26 2.54
C TYR A 31 14.76 -4.71 3.53
N TRP A 32 15.16 -3.77 4.40
CA TRP A 32 14.24 -3.08 5.32
C TRP A 32 13.22 -2.22 4.57
N GLY A 33 13.62 -1.54 3.49
CA GLY A 33 12.69 -0.80 2.64
C GLY A 33 11.61 -1.71 2.02
N LEU A 34 12.03 -2.84 1.43
CA LEU A 34 11.10 -3.82 0.85
C LEU A 34 10.19 -4.47 1.90
N PHE A 35 10.74 -4.80 3.07
CA PHE A 35 9.98 -5.35 4.17
C PHE A 35 8.90 -4.37 4.64
N MET A 36 9.24 -3.09 4.80
CA MET A 36 8.29 -2.05 5.18
C MET A 36 7.19 -1.86 4.13
N PHE A 37 7.54 -1.90 2.84
CA PHE A 37 6.58 -1.74 1.74
C PHE A 37 5.45 -2.78 1.76
N CYS A 38 5.74 -3.99 2.25
CA CYS A 38 4.76 -5.09 2.33
C CYS A 38 4.00 -5.14 3.66
N THR A 39 4.52 -4.48 4.69
CA THR A 39 4.04 -4.63 6.07
C THR A 39 3.57 -3.29 6.62
N ILE A 40 4.42 -2.60 7.39
CA ILE A 40 4.10 -1.42 8.19
C ILE A 40 3.78 -0.22 7.30
N GLY A 41 4.46 -0.06 6.16
CA GLY A 41 4.23 1.07 5.27
C GLY A 41 2.81 1.09 4.68
N ILE A 42 2.15 -0.06 4.55
CA ILE A 42 0.73 -0.13 4.15
C ILE A 42 -0.18 0.43 5.26
N PHE A 43 0.16 0.20 6.53
CA PHE A 43 -0.55 0.80 7.66
C PHE A 43 -0.33 2.32 7.71
N VAL A 44 0.88 2.80 7.41
CA VAL A 44 1.18 4.23 7.29
C VAL A 44 0.35 4.86 6.16
N GLY A 45 0.30 4.24 4.98
CA GLY A 45 -0.52 4.71 3.87
C GLY A 45 -2.02 4.67 4.17
N ARG A 46 -2.51 3.62 4.85
CA ARG A 46 -3.89 3.57 5.35
C ARG A 46 -4.18 4.68 6.36
N PHE A 47 -3.25 4.97 7.26
CA PHE A 47 -3.41 6.02 8.26
C PHE A 47 -3.49 7.39 7.60
N ALA A 48 -2.62 7.67 6.63
CA ALA A 48 -2.68 8.89 5.82
C ALA A 48 -4.00 8.99 5.04
N PHE A 49 -4.44 7.90 4.40
CA PHE A 49 -5.72 7.87 3.71
C PHE A 49 -6.89 8.15 4.66
N TRP A 50 -6.88 7.56 5.86
CA TRP A 50 -7.90 7.83 6.88
C TRP A 50 -7.88 9.27 7.36
N HIS A 51 -6.71 9.89 7.51
CA HIS A 51 -6.60 11.27 7.98
C HIS A 51 -7.04 12.29 6.91
N PHE A 52 -6.57 12.13 5.67
CA PHE A 52 -6.81 13.12 4.60
C PHE A 52 -8.08 12.85 3.77
N LYS A 53 -8.51 11.59 3.65
CA LYS A 53 -9.57 11.15 2.75
C LYS A 53 -10.64 10.31 3.44
N ASN A 54 -10.90 10.53 4.74
CA ASN A 54 -11.90 9.76 5.48
C ASN A 54 -13.28 9.75 4.81
N ASN A 55 -13.67 10.87 4.19
CA ASN A 55 -14.96 11.02 3.51
C ASN A 55 -15.10 10.06 2.32
N GLU A 56 -14.01 9.70 1.64
CA GLU A 56 -14.03 8.75 0.53
C GLU A 56 -14.38 7.33 1.00
N TYR A 57 -14.12 6.96 2.27
CA TYR A 57 -14.54 5.65 2.78
C TYR A 57 -16.07 5.44 2.71
N ASN A 58 -16.86 6.51 2.83
CA ASN A 58 -18.32 6.42 2.68
C ASN A 58 -18.68 6.13 1.21
N LEU A 59 -17.96 6.71 0.26
CA LEU A 59 -18.14 6.41 -1.17
C LEU A 59 -17.79 4.96 -1.49
N TYR A 60 -16.68 4.45 -0.94
CA TYR A 60 -16.32 3.03 -1.09
C TYR A 60 -17.34 2.08 -0.46
N PHE A 61 -17.89 2.46 0.69
CA PHE A 61 -18.94 1.70 1.35
C PHE A 61 -20.22 1.64 0.51
N ASN A 62 -20.64 2.77 -0.07
CA ASN A 62 -21.78 2.83 -0.99
C ASN A 62 -21.57 2.00 -2.28
N LEU A 63 -20.31 1.79 -2.68
CA LEU A 63 -19.92 0.90 -3.78
C LEU A 63 -19.85 -0.59 -3.37
N GLY A 64 -20.18 -0.93 -2.12
CA GLY A 64 -20.17 -2.29 -1.61
C GLY A 64 -18.80 -2.80 -1.13
N PHE A 65 -17.83 -1.90 -0.93
CA PHE A 65 -16.51 -2.25 -0.41
C PHE A 65 -16.40 -1.98 1.09
N THR A 66 -15.90 -2.96 1.85
CA THR A 66 -15.54 -2.74 3.25
C THR A 66 -14.08 -2.28 3.37
N LYS A 67 -13.77 -1.51 4.42
CA LYS A 67 -12.40 -1.03 4.69
C LYS A 67 -11.37 -2.16 4.72
N LEU A 68 -11.73 -3.30 5.33
CA LEU A 68 -10.88 -4.49 5.39
C LEU A 68 -10.69 -5.15 4.02
N LYS A 69 -11.73 -5.20 3.18
CA LYS A 69 -11.64 -5.77 1.83
C LYS A 69 -10.68 -4.96 0.96
N LEU A 70 -10.79 -3.63 0.99
CA LEU A 70 -9.87 -2.74 0.29
C LEU A 70 -8.43 -2.92 0.77
N LEU A 71 -8.21 -2.95 2.09
CA LEU A 71 -6.88 -3.16 2.66
C LEU A 71 -6.27 -4.51 2.25
N LYS A 72 -7.05 -5.59 2.29
CA LYS A 72 -6.61 -6.92 1.85
C LYS A 72 -6.19 -6.92 0.38
N ILE A 73 -6.93 -6.22 -0.49
CA ILE A 73 -6.56 -6.11 -1.91
C ILE A 73 -5.22 -5.38 -2.07
N VAL A 74 -5.00 -4.27 -1.36
CA VAL A 74 -3.72 -3.55 -1.40
C VAL A 74 -2.58 -4.44 -0.91
N TRP A 75 -2.78 -5.19 0.18
CA TRP A 75 -1.82 -6.14 0.70
C TRP A 75 -1.43 -7.21 -0.33
N ILE A 76 -2.41 -7.84 -0.98
CA ILE A 76 -2.17 -8.87 -2.00
C ILE A 76 -1.41 -8.28 -3.20
N LEU A 77 -1.83 -7.12 -3.69
CA LEU A 77 -1.18 -6.47 -4.82
C LEU A 77 0.27 -6.06 -4.49
N ASN A 78 0.51 -5.55 -3.28
CA ASN A 78 1.87 -5.22 -2.85
C ASN A 78 2.76 -6.44 -2.70
N LEU A 79 2.23 -7.57 -2.20
CA LEU A 79 2.98 -8.83 -2.16
C LEU A 79 3.37 -9.31 -3.56
N ILE A 80 2.44 -9.23 -4.53
CA ILE A 80 2.71 -9.59 -5.93
C ILE A 80 3.82 -8.72 -6.52
N VAL A 81 3.85 -7.42 -6.20
CA VAL A 81 4.89 -6.48 -6.67
C VAL A 81 6.21 -6.69 -5.91
N ALA A 82 6.15 -7.04 -4.63
CA ALA A 82 7.33 -7.18 -3.80
C ALA A 82 8.13 -8.45 -4.06
N ILE A 83 7.48 -9.56 -4.43
CA ILE A 83 8.17 -10.82 -4.79
C ILE A 83 9.23 -10.60 -5.88
N PRO A 84 8.90 -10.04 -7.07
CA PRO A 84 9.91 -9.79 -8.10
C PRO A 84 10.95 -8.76 -7.66
N LEU A 85 10.57 -7.73 -6.90
CA LEU A 85 11.52 -6.76 -6.35
C LEU A 85 12.52 -7.40 -5.38
N LEU A 86 12.07 -8.34 -4.56
CA LEU A 86 12.91 -9.08 -3.63
C LEU A 86 13.88 -9.99 -4.38
N LEU A 87 13.42 -10.67 -5.45
CA LEU A 87 14.29 -11.45 -6.33
C LEU A 87 15.38 -10.58 -6.97
N ILE A 88 15.03 -9.39 -7.46
CA ILE A 88 15.98 -8.42 -8.02
C ILE A 88 16.98 -7.97 -6.93
N ALA A 89 16.49 -7.66 -5.73
CA ALA A 89 17.33 -7.22 -4.62
C ALA A 89 18.28 -8.30 -4.09
N LEU A 90 17.98 -9.58 -4.30
CA LEU A 90 18.87 -10.71 -4.00
C LEU A 90 19.87 -10.99 -5.12
N ALA A 91 19.55 -10.65 -6.37
CA ALA A 91 20.40 -10.89 -7.53
C ALA A 91 21.53 -9.85 -7.71
N ILE A 92 21.42 -8.69 -7.05
CA ILE A 92 22.37 -7.55 -7.12
C ILE A 92 23.11 -7.40 -5.80
#